data_AF-A0A8X6X0U3-F1
#
_entry.id   AF-A0A8X6X0U3-F1
#
_cell.length_a   1.000
_cell.length_b   1.000
_cell.length_c   1.000
_cell.angle_alpha   90.00
_cell.angle_beta   90.00
_cell.angle_gamma   90.00
#
_symmetry.space_group_name_H-M   'P 1'
#
loop_
_entity.id
_entity.type
_entity.pdbx_description
1 polymer ?
#
loop_
_entity_poly.entity_id
_entity_poly.type
_entity_poly.pdbx_seq_one_letter_code
_entity_poly.pdbx_strand_id
1 'polypeptide(L)'
;MFSGDPKEYLTFWSIFSKIHDSEELTAIDKFQYLYRSMEPDSKAARLISSFPITAENYPKVVKQLKLRFGREDLLVKKYMSAISFHWF
;
A
#
# COMPACT_ATOMS: atom_id res chain seq x y z
N MET A 1 -3.18 -9.33 -5.06
CA MET A 1 -3.94 -8.78 -3.92
C MET A 1 -2.95 -8.47 -2.81
N PHE A 2 -3.26 -7.54 -1.91
CA PHE A 2 -2.36 -7.07 -0.86
C PHE A 2 -2.95 -7.32 0.52
N SER A 3 -2.20 -8.01 1.38
CA SER A 3 -2.62 -8.37 2.74
C SER A 3 -2.29 -7.29 3.79
N GLY A 4 -1.32 -6.44 3.48
CA GLY A 4 -0.66 -5.59 4.46
C GLY A 4 0.69 -6.13 4.95
N ASP A 5 1.20 -7.24 4.40
CA ASP A 5 2.59 -7.67 4.62
C ASP A 5 3.56 -6.67 3.95
N PRO A 6 4.49 -6.05 4.69
CA PRO A 6 5.49 -5.16 4.11
C PRO A 6 6.30 -5.76 2.94
N LYS A 7 6.48 -7.09 2.89
CA LYS A 7 7.18 -7.77 1.78
C LYS A 7 6.42 -7.69 0.46
N GLU A 8 5.10 -7.61 0.51
CA GLU A 8 4.23 -7.51 -0.67
C GLU A 8 4.11 -6.07 -1.17
N TYR A 9 4.40 -5.09 -0.31
CA TYR A 9 4.05 -3.69 -0.55
C TYR A 9 4.67 -3.13 -1.83
N LEU A 10 5.97 -3.36 -2.07
CA LEU A 10 6.66 -2.84 -3.26
C LEU A 10 6.04 -3.40 -4.56
N THR A 11 5.79 -4.71 -4.59
CA THR A 11 5.15 -5.36 -5.73
C THR A 11 3.73 -4.85 -5.92
N PHE A 12 2.95 -4.75 -4.84
CA PHE A 12 1.60 -4.20 -4.90
C PHE A 12 1.59 -2.76 -5.42
N TRP A 13 2.42 -1.88 -4.85
CA TRP A 13 2.41 -0.45 -5.18
C TRP A 13 2.89 -0.18 -6.61
N SER A 14 3.90 -0.90 -7.10
CA SER A 14 4.38 -0.78 -8.49
C SER A 14 3.32 -1.17 -9.54
N ILE A 15 2.41 -2.08 -9.19
CA ILE A 15 1.29 -2.46 -10.04
C ILE A 15 0.16 -1.41 -9.89
N PHE A 16 -0.19 -1.08 -8.64
CA PHE A 16 -1.31 -0.18 -8.35
C PHE A 16 -1.05 1.27 -8.77
N SER A 17 0.21 1.72 -8.84
CA SER A 17 0.55 3.09 -9.25
C SER A 17 0.02 3.43 -10.64
N LYS A 18 -0.05 2.45 -11.57
CA LYS A 18 -0.65 2.64 -12.89
C LYS A 18 -2.12 3.09 -12.82
N ILE A 19 -2.87 2.55 -11.85
CA ILE A 19 -4.26 2.95 -11.58
C ILE A 19 -4.28 4.30 -10.87
N HIS A 20 -3.38 4.50 -9.89
CA HIS A 20 -3.27 5.75 -9.14
C HIS A 20 -2.99 6.96 -10.04
N ASP A 21 -2.09 6.80 -11.00
CA ASP A 21 -1.57 7.85 -11.86
C ASP A 21 -2.38 8.03 -13.16
N SER A 22 -3.34 7.13 -13.43
CA SER A 22 -4.22 7.23 -14.62
C SER A 22 -5.08 8.50 -14.58
N GLU A 23 -5.00 9.32 -15.63
CA GLU A 23 -5.86 10.51 -15.78
C GLU A 23 -7.27 10.17 -16.28
N GLU A 24 -7.46 8.96 -16.83
CA GLU A 24 -8.74 8.49 -17.36
C GLU A 24 -9.72 8.03 -16.27
N LEU A 25 -9.21 7.69 -15.08
CA LEU A 25 -10.01 7.17 -13.97
C LEU A 25 -10.37 8.26 -12.97
N THR A 26 -11.63 8.27 -12.52
CA THR A 26 -12.04 9.16 -11.44
C THR A 26 -11.43 8.72 -10.11
N ALA A 27 -11.39 9.62 -9.12
CA ALA A 27 -10.97 9.26 -7.76
C ALA A 27 -11.83 8.14 -7.14
N ILE A 28 -13.12 8.07 -7.50
CA ILE A 28 -14.02 7.01 -7.03
C ILE A 28 -13.63 5.68 -7.66
N ASP A 29 -13.40 5.63 -8.97
CA ASP A 29 -12.98 4.40 -9.67
C ASP A 29 -11.67 3.88 -9.09
N LYS A 30 -10.67 4.76 -8.92
CA LYS A 30 -9.38 4.42 -8.31
C LYS A 30 -9.55 3.86 -6.90
N PHE A 31 -10.47 4.41 -6.10
CA PHE A 31 -10.74 3.90 -4.76
C PHE A 31 -11.43 2.53 -4.81
N GLN A 32 -12.38 2.30 -5.72
CA GLN A 32 -12.97 0.97 -5.91
C GLN A 32 -11.94 -0.08 -6.32
N TYR A 33 -11.01 0.26 -7.23
CA TYR A 33 -9.89 -0.61 -7.57
C TYR A 33 -8.97 -0.87 -6.36
N LEU A 34 -8.68 0.16 -5.55
CA LEU A 34 -7.88 0.01 -4.34
C LEU A 34 -8.54 -0.98 -3.38
N TYR A 35 -9.84 -0.83 -3.13
CA TYR A 35 -10.62 -1.70 -2.26
C TYR A 35 -10.56 -3.17 -2.72
N ARG A 36 -10.78 -3.41 -4.03
CA ARG A 36 -10.74 -4.76 -4.62
C ARG A 36 -9.34 -5.37 -4.68
N SER A 37 -8.30 -4.56 -4.56
CA SER A 37 -6.93 -5.03 -4.59
C SER A 37 -6.46 -5.58 -3.24
N MET A 38 -7.27 -5.46 -2.18
CA MET A 38 -6.94 -5.94 -0.84
C MET A 38 -7.33 -7.41 -0.69
N GLU A 39 -6.55 -8.17 0.08
CA GLU A 39 -6.96 -9.51 0.51
C GLU A 39 -8.09 -9.42 1.55
N PRO A 40 -9.17 -10.21 1.43
CA PRO A 40 -10.25 -10.25 2.42
C PRO A 40 -9.72 -10.46 3.85
N ASP A 41 -10.37 -9.85 4.83
CA ASP A 41 -10.03 -9.95 6.27
C ASP A 41 -8.60 -9.56 6.67
N SER A 42 -7.84 -8.97 5.75
CA SER A 42 -6.45 -8.58 5.97
C SER A 42 -6.30 -7.24 6.69
N LYS A 43 -5.07 -6.92 7.10
CA LYS A 43 -4.77 -5.62 7.73
C LYS A 43 -4.97 -4.47 6.74
N ALA A 44 -4.64 -4.69 5.47
CA ALA A 44 -4.85 -3.71 4.42
C ALA A 44 -6.35 -3.52 4.13
N ALA A 45 -7.13 -4.61 4.02
CA ALA A 45 -8.57 -4.52 3.82
C ALA A 45 -9.27 -3.72 4.93
N ARG A 46 -8.94 -3.99 6.21
CA ARG A 46 -9.47 -3.22 7.35
C ARG A 46 -9.13 -1.73 7.29
N LEU A 47 -7.94 -1.36 6.81
CA LEU A 47 -7.58 0.04 6.62
C LEU A 47 -8.44 0.66 5.51
N ILE A 48 -8.52 0.03 4.35
CA ILE A 48 -9.22 0.60 3.20
C ILE A 48 -10.73 0.70 3.48
N SER A 49 -11.34 -0.30 4.12
CA SER A 49 -12.77 -0.32 4.45
C SER A 49 -13.18 0.66 5.57
N SER A 50 -12.22 1.21 6.32
CA SER A 50 -12.50 2.20 7.37
C SER A 50 -12.89 3.59 6.82
N PHE A 51 -12.76 3.79 5.51
CA PHE A 51 -13.13 5.02 4.81
C PHE A 51 -14.30 4.75 3.86
N PRO A 52 -15.36 5.58 3.89
CA PRO A 52 -16.38 5.54 2.83
C PRO A 52 -15.75 5.81 1.46
N ILE A 53 -16.16 5.05 0.44
CA ILE A 53 -15.68 5.20 -0.94
C ILE A 53 -16.24 6.50 -1.53
N THR A 54 -15.47 7.58 -1.40
CA THR A 54 -15.77 8.90 -1.95
C THR A 54 -14.52 9.51 -2.58
N ALA A 55 -14.70 10.43 -3.52
CA ALA A 55 -13.59 11.14 -4.16
C ALA A 55 -12.70 11.88 -3.14
N GLU A 56 -13.32 12.49 -2.12
CA GLU A 56 -12.63 13.23 -1.07
C GLU A 56 -11.75 12.32 -0.18
N ASN A 57 -12.17 11.07 0.02
CA ASN A 57 -11.47 10.14 0.90
C ASN A 57 -10.36 9.36 0.18
N TYR A 58 -10.39 9.28 -1.15
CA TYR A 58 -9.35 8.60 -1.92
C TYR A 58 -7.91 9.07 -1.59
N PRO A 59 -7.58 10.38 -1.65
CA PRO A 59 -6.22 10.83 -1.31
C PRO A 59 -5.87 10.55 0.16
N LYS A 60 -6.85 10.62 1.07
CA LYS A 60 -6.65 10.36 2.51
C LYS A 60 -6.29 8.89 2.74
N VAL A 61 -7.01 7.96 2.14
CA VAL A 61 -6.76 6.52 2.32
C VAL A 61 -5.44 6.09 1.67
N VAL A 62 -5.09 6.64 0.50
CA VAL A 62 -3.79 6.38 -0.15
C VAL A 62 -2.63 6.87 0.72
N LYS A 63 -2.75 8.06 1.33
CA LYS A 63 -1.76 8.57 2.27
C LYS A 63 -1.60 7.63 3.47
N GLN A 64 -2.69 7.16 4.06
CA GLN A 64 -2.63 6.21 5.19
C GLN A 64 -2.03 4.87 4.80
N LEU A 65 -2.35 4.35 3.62
CA LEU A 65 -1.77 3.13 3.07
C LEU A 65 -0.24 3.24 2.95
N LYS A 66 0.26 4.32 2.33
CA LYS A 66 1.69 4.59 2.19
C LYS A 66 2.38 4.76 3.56
N LEU A 67 1.79 5.52 4.48
CA LEU A 67 2.37 5.72 5.82
C LEU A 67 2.47 4.42 6.62
N ARG A 68 1.45 3.56 6.51
CA ARG A 68 1.36 2.33 7.32
C ARG A 68 2.21 1.19 6.76
N PHE A 69 2.31 1.07 5.44
CA PHE A 69 2.91 -0.09 4.79
C PHE A 69 4.09 0.24 3.87
N GLY A 70 4.20 1.47 3.39
CA GLY A 70 5.22 1.92 2.44
C GLY A 70 6.53 2.39 3.05
N ARG A 71 6.78 2.03 4.32
CA ARG A 71 8.02 2.33 5.04
C ARG A 71 9.18 1.49 4.52
N GLU A 72 9.76 1.92 3.40
CA GLU A 72 11.00 1.39 2.81
C GLU A 72 12.18 1.44 3.81
N ASP A 73 12.16 2.37 4.77
CA ASP A 73 13.13 2.54 5.85
C ASP A 73 13.26 1.31 6.78
N LEU A 74 12.22 0.48 6.88
CA LEU A 74 12.29 -0.79 7.61
C LEU A 74 12.92 -1.92 6.80
N LEU A 75 12.84 -1.88 5.47
CA LEU A 75 13.49 -2.87 4.60
C LEU A 75 15.01 -2.60 4.54
N VAL A 76 15.42 -1.34 4.43
CA VAL A 76 16.84 -0.94 4.45
C VAL A 76 17.52 -1.34 5.76
N LYS A 77 16.89 -1.11 6.93
CA LYS A 77 17.43 -1.58 8.22
C LYS A 77 17.61 -3.10 8.27
N LYS A 78 16.72 -3.88 7.66
CA LYS A 78 16.82 -5.34 7.65
C LYS A 78 18.00 -5.82 6.80
N TYR A 79 18.21 -5.23 5.61
CA TYR A 79 19.39 -5.52 4.79
C TYR A 79 20.70 -5.04 5.41
N MET A 80 20.72 -3.87 6.05
CA MET A 80 21.91 -3.37 6.76
C MET A 80 22.25 -4.23 7.99
N SER A 81 21.25 -4.76 8.71
CA SER A 81 21.51 -5.68 9.83
C SER A 81 22.07 -7.03 9.37
N ALA A 82 21.68 -7.51 8.19
CA ALA A 82 22.19 -8.76 7.63
C ALA A 82 23.65 -8.67 7.16
N ILE A 83 24.08 -7.48 6.69
CA ILE A 83 25.48 -7.23 6.30
C ILE A 83 26.36 -6.97 7.53
N SER A 84 25.80 -6.41 8.60
CA SER A 84 26.55 -6.08 9.83
C SER A 84 26.96 -7.30 10.68
N PHE A 85 26.43 -8.50 10.40
CA PHE A 85 26.82 -9.75 11.09
C PHE A 85 27.95 -10.53 10.39
N HIS A 86 28.46 -10.05 9.24
CA HIS A 86 29.56 -10.71 8.51
C HIS A 86 30.94 -10.08 8.75
N TRP A 87 31.06 -9.12 9.68
CA TRP A 87 32.35 -8.48 10.03
C TRP A 87 32.52 -8.26 11.55
N PHE A 88 32.16 -9.26 12.36
CA PHE A 88 32.66 -9.45 13.73
C PHE A 88 33.04 -10.91 13.94
#